data_AF-A0AAD8EC49-F1
#
_entry.id   AF-A0AAD8EC49-F1
#
_cell.length_a   1.000
_cell.length_b   1.000
_cell.length_c   1.000
_cell.angle_alpha   90.00
_cell.angle_beta   90.00
_cell.angle_gamma   90.00
#
_symmetry.space_group_name_H-M   'P 1'
#
loop_
_entity.id
_entity.type
_entity.pdbx_description
1 polymer ?
#
loop_
_entity_poly.entity_id
_entity_poly.type
_entity_poly.pdbx_seq_one_letter_code
_entity_poly.pdbx_strand_id
1 'polypeptide(L)'
;MKHRNLILCTGLSGFVVFVAGVALGWFGFPVIILREVRNGVVLANDSEAFERWRKLPIPIQYKVYLFNVTNPDDVMQGANPIVQEVGPYHYDEYREKYDIVSEEDDTLSYYENTTFFFNQEMSGNNSPDDVINFLNVALLGSVLTVQKQYGTSAFGMVSTVVETMFIESDSVFRAATVRSLLWEGVTVINCSSSKFICDMMRNQLPKTMVESAPGVFDFSFFGYKNSTNNGKIQNKQRDC
;
A
#
# COMPACT_ATOMS: atom_id res chain seq x y z
N MET A 1 -13.12 -15.25 -79.18
CA MET A 1 -12.63 -16.23 -78.18
C MET A 1 -11.54 -15.67 -77.25
N LYS A 2 -10.54 -14.95 -77.77
CA LYS A 2 -9.40 -14.41 -76.99
C LYS A 2 -9.78 -13.46 -75.83
N HIS A 3 -10.73 -12.55 -76.03
CA HIS A 3 -11.21 -11.62 -74.98
C HIS A 3 -11.93 -12.31 -73.81
N ARG A 4 -12.68 -13.39 -74.09
CA ARG A 4 -13.46 -14.10 -73.06
C ARG A 4 -12.56 -14.87 -72.10
N ASN A 5 -11.46 -15.44 -72.61
CA ASN A 5 -10.46 -16.12 -71.80
C ASN A 5 -9.63 -15.13 -70.97
N LEU A 6 -9.35 -13.93 -71.50
CA LEU A 6 -8.62 -12.89 -70.78
C LEU A 6 -9.39 -12.39 -69.55
N ILE A 7 -10.69 -12.10 -69.70
CA ILE A 7 -11.57 -11.68 -68.59
C ILE A 7 -11.68 -12.79 -67.53
N LEU A 8 -11.73 -14.05 -67.96
CA LEU A 8 -11.76 -15.19 -67.06
C LEU A 8 -10.46 -15.30 -66.24
N CYS A 9 -9.29 -15.10 -66.88
CA CYS A 9 -7.99 -15.13 -66.21
C CYS A 9 -7.84 -14.00 -65.18
N THR A 10 -8.28 -12.78 -65.50
CA THR A 10 -8.22 -11.64 -64.56
C THR A 10 -9.15 -11.80 -63.37
N GLY A 11 -10.34 -12.37 -63.58
CA GLY A 11 -11.28 -12.70 -62.50
C GLY A 11 -10.72 -13.78 -61.57
N LEU A 12 -10.11 -14.83 -62.15
CA LEU A 12 -9.49 -15.90 -61.38
C LEU A 12 -8.30 -15.38 -60.55
N SER A 13 -7.44 -14.54 -61.12
CA SER A 13 -6.32 -13.94 -60.38
C SER A 13 -6.79 -13.04 -59.25
N GLY A 14 -7.85 -12.23 -59.48
CA GLY A 14 -8.43 -11.39 -58.43
C GLY A 14 -9.03 -12.21 -57.29
N PHE A 15 -9.73 -13.29 -57.61
CA PHE A 15 -10.29 -14.21 -56.61
C PHE A 15 -9.19 -14.91 -55.80
N VAL A 16 -8.09 -15.33 -56.43
CA VAL A 16 -6.95 -15.93 -55.72
C VAL A 16 -6.31 -14.94 -54.75
N VAL A 17 -6.09 -13.69 -55.16
CA VAL A 17 -5.54 -12.64 -54.28
C VAL A 17 -6.50 -12.34 -53.12
N PHE A 18 -7.81 -12.28 -53.38
CA PHE A 18 -8.80 -12.06 -52.34
C PHE A 18 -8.82 -13.20 -51.31
N VAL A 19 -8.86 -14.45 -51.76
CA VAL A 19 -8.84 -15.62 -50.87
C VAL A 19 -7.52 -15.69 -50.09
N ALA A 20 -6.38 -15.41 -50.71
CA ALA A 20 -5.10 -15.34 -50.02
C ALA A 20 -5.07 -14.23 -48.97
N GLY A 21 -5.61 -13.04 -49.27
CA GLY A 21 -5.72 -11.94 -48.32
C GLY A 21 -6.61 -12.28 -47.12
N VAL A 22 -7.77 -12.92 -47.35
CA VAL A 22 -8.66 -13.38 -46.28
C VAL A 22 -7.99 -14.48 -45.46
N ALA A 23 -7.29 -15.43 -46.07
CA ALA A 23 -6.58 -16.49 -45.36
C ALA A 23 -5.42 -15.94 -44.51
N LEU A 24 -4.62 -15.01 -45.05
CA LEU A 24 -3.56 -14.34 -44.30
C LEU A 24 -4.12 -13.48 -43.16
N GLY A 25 -5.25 -12.80 -43.38
CA GLY A 25 -5.95 -12.07 -42.33
C GLY A 25 -6.51 -13.00 -41.24
N TRP A 26 -7.13 -14.11 -41.61
CA TRP A 26 -7.79 -15.02 -40.67
C TRP A 26 -6.80 -15.90 -39.90
N PHE A 27 -5.72 -16.37 -40.54
CA PHE A 27 -4.75 -17.27 -39.91
C PHE A 27 -3.43 -16.57 -39.53
N GLY A 28 -2.96 -15.60 -40.31
CA GLY A 28 -1.70 -14.91 -40.06
C GLY A 28 -1.80 -13.83 -38.98
N PHE A 29 -2.87 -13.01 -39.00
CA PHE A 29 -3.05 -11.94 -38.04
C PHE A 29 -3.12 -12.45 -36.58
N PRO A 30 -3.88 -13.51 -36.25
CA PRO A 30 -3.88 -14.03 -34.88
C PRO A 30 -2.52 -14.52 -34.41
N VAL A 31 -1.73 -15.15 -35.29
CA VAL A 31 -0.39 -15.66 -34.92
C VAL A 31 0.57 -14.50 -34.60
N ILE A 32 0.52 -13.43 -35.38
CA ILE A 32 1.37 -12.24 -35.16
C ILE A 32 0.95 -11.56 -33.85
N ILE A 33 -0.34 -11.34 -33.64
CA ILE A 33 -0.86 -10.72 -32.40
C ILE A 33 -0.52 -11.56 -31.18
N LEU A 34 -0.76 -12.87 -31.22
CA LEU A 34 -0.46 -13.76 -30.08
C LEU A 34 1.03 -13.80 -29.75
N ARG A 35 1.90 -13.70 -30.77
CA ARG A 35 3.35 -13.61 -30.56
C ARG A 35 3.73 -12.29 -29.89
N GLU A 36 3.17 -11.18 -30.35
CA GLU A 36 3.45 -9.86 -29.77
C GLU A 36 2.93 -9.75 -28.34
N VAL A 37 1.71 -10.24 -28.09
CA VAL A 37 1.13 -10.31 -26.74
C VAL A 37 1.98 -11.19 -25.82
N ARG A 38 2.43 -12.36 -26.28
CA ARG A 38 3.31 -13.22 -25.49
C ARG A 38 4.61 -12.51 -25.14
N ASN A 39 5.26 -11.88 -26.12
CA ASN A 39 6.49 -11.11 -25.87
C ASN A 39 6.28 -9.92 -24.92
N GLY A 40 5.09 -9.31 -24.95
CA GLY A 40 4.72 -8.19 -24.08
C GLY A 40 4.22 -8.57 -22.68
N VAL A 41 4.03 -9.86 -22.39
CA VAL A 41 3.50 -10.34 -21.09
C VAL A 41 4.50 -11.25 -20.37
N VAL A 42 5.39 -11.93 -21.10
CA VAL A 42 6.41 -12.80 -20.49
C VAL A 42 7.43 -11.95 -19.73
N LEU A 43 7.65 -12.30 -18.47
CA LEU A 43 8.68 -11.72 -17.60
C LEU A 43 10.05 -12.35 -17.93
N ALA A 44 10.53 -12.13 -19.15
CA ALA A 44 11.89 -12.49 -19.53
C ALA A 44 12.86 -11.37 -19.12
N ASN A 45 14.08 -11.73 -18.72
CA ASN A 45 15.16 -10.75 -18.51
C ASN A 45 15.28 -9.84 -19.74
N ASP A 46 15.42 -8.54 -19.49
CA ASP A 46 15.53 -7.47 -20.49
C ASP A 46 14.28 -7.21 -21.37
N SER A 47 13.13 -7.81 -21.05
CA SER A 47 11.86 -7.46 -21.69
C SER A 47 11.27 -6.15 -21.14
N GLU A 48 10.54 -5.42 -21.98
CA GLU A 48 9.81 -4.21 -21.53
C GLU A 48 8.77 -4.53 -20.45
N ALA A 49 8.15 -5.71 -20.54
CA ALA A 49 7.21 -6.21 -19.54
C ALA A 49 7.86 -6.40 -18.18
N PHE A 50 9.08 -6.98 -18.16
CA PHE A 50 9.86 -7.15 -16.94
C PHE A 50 10.26 -5.81 -16.33
N GLU A 51 10.70 -4.84 -17.14
CA GLU A 51 11.06 -3.51 -16.64
C GLU A 51 9.85 -2.78 -16.01
N ARG A 52 8.67 -2.84 -16.64
CA ARG A 52 7.43 -2.27 -16.09
C ARG A 52 6.97 -2.98 -14.82
N TRP A 53 7.19 -4.29 -14.72
CA TRP A 53 6.89 -5.08 -13.52
C TRP A 53 7.88 -4.80 -12.38
N ARG A 54 9.16 -4.64 -12.71
CA ARG A 54 10.23 -4.28 -11.78
C ARG A 54 10.00 -2.89 -11.20
N LYS A 55 9.76 -1.91 -12.06
CA LYS A 55 9.56 -0.51 -11.68
C LYS A 55 8.35 0.05 -12.42
N LEU A 56 7.35 0.46 -11.66
CA LEU A 56 6.13 1.01 -12.25
C LEU A 56 6.45 2.31 -13.02
N PRO A 57 6.07 2.41 -14.30
CA PRO A 57 6.33 3.62 -15.10
C PRO A 57 5.42 4.79 -14.71
N ILE A 58 4.30 4.52 -14.03
CA ILE A 58 3.30 5.49 -13.59
C ILE A 58 2.98 5.17 -12.12
N PRO A 59 2.91 6.19 -11.23
CA PRO A 59 2.59 5.96 -9.83
C PRO A 59 1.16 5.44 -9.66
N ILE A 60 0.97 4.64 -8.61
CA ILE A 60 -0.35 4.22 -8.16
C ILE A 60 -0.95 5.34 -7.32
N GLN A 61 -2.21 5.68 -7.57
CA GLN A 61 -2.92 6.71 -6.81
C GLN A 61 -3.44 6.14 -5.48
N TYR A 62 -2.75 6.44 -4.39
CA TYR A 62 -3.12 6.04 -3.04
C TYR A 62 -3.95 7.13 -2.36
N LYS A 63 -5.20 6.84 -2.00
CA LYS A 63 -6.14 7.81 -1.42
C LYS A 63 -6.46 7.43 0.02
N VAL A 64 -6.32 8.38 0.93
CA VAL A 64 -6.64 8.19 2.35
C VAL A 64 -7.80 9.10 2.74
N TYR A 65 -8.79 8.51 3.40
CA TYR A 65 -9.89 9.22 4.05
C TYR A 65 -9.78 8.95 5.55
N LEU A 66 -9.94 10.00 6.36
CA LEU A 66 -9.85 9.93 7.80
C LEU A 66 -11.15 10.41 8.42
N PHE A 67 -11.45 9.95 9.64
CA PHE A 67 -12.60 10.40 10.39
C PHE A 67 -12.14 11.33 11.51
N ASN A 68 -12.46 12.61 11.39
CA ASN A 68 -12.23 13.61 12.43
C ASN A 68 -13.38 13.57 13.44
N VAL A 69 -13.06 13.36 14.72
CA VAL A 69 -14.06 13.39 15.81
C VAL A 69 -14.30 14.82 16.26
N THR A 70 -15.52 15.34 16.09
CA THR A 70 -15.81 16.75 16.38
C THR A 70 -16.21 17.01 17.84
N ASN A 71 -16.58 15.96 18.59
CA ASN A 71 -17.05 16.06 19.98
C ASN A 71 -16.30 15.12 20.95
N PRO A 72 -14.95 15.11 20.97
CA PRO A 72 -14.19 14.16 21.78
C PRO A 72 -14.54 14.21 23.28
N ASP A 73 -14.76 15.41 23.83
CA ASP A 73 -15.07 15.60 25.26
C ASP A 73 -16.46 15.04 25.65
N ASP A 74 -17.45 15.19 24.77
CA ASP A 74 -18.80 14.66 25.00
C ASP A 74 -18.78 13.12 24.97
N VAL A 75 -17.95 12.54 24.07
CA VAL A 75 -17.79 11.08 23.98
C VAL A 75 -17.14 10.53 25.23
N MET A 76 -16.16 11.23 25.79
CA MET A 76 -15.56 10.87 27.08
C MET A 76 -16.59 10.89 28.23
N GLN A 77 -17.67 11.66 28.10
CA GLN A 77 -18.79 11.71 29.05
C GLN A 77 -19.92 10.70 28.74
N GLY A 78 -19.75 9.87 27.71
CA GLY A 78 -20.71 8.83 27.33
C GLY A 78 -21.68 9.22 26.22
N ALA A 79 -21.49 10.37 25.55
CA ALA A 79 -22.24 10.70 24.36
C ALA A 79 -21.80 9.87 23.15
N ASN A 80 -22.62 9.85 22.10
CA ASN A 80 -22.25 9.19 20.84
C ASN A 80 -21.22 10.03 20.07
N PRO A 81 -20.23 9.41 19.42
CA PRO A 81 -19.25 10.12 18.60
C PRO A 81 -19.88 10.70 17.34
N ILE A 82 -19.59 11.98 17.09
CA ILE A 82 -19.89 12.68 15.86
C ILE A 82 -18.58 12.72 15.06
N VAL A 83 -18.60 12.06 13.89
CA VAL A 83 -17.44 11.95 13.01
C VAL A 83 -17.68 12.71 11.71
N GLN A 84 -16.64 13.36 11.23
CA GLN A 84 -16.60 14.01 9.93
C GLN A 84 -15.54 13.33 9.08
N GLU A 85 -15.92 12.80 7.91
CA GLU A 85 -14.95 12.32 6.94
C GLU A 85 -14.16 13.49 6.37
N VAL A 86 -12.83 13.38 6.36
CA VAL A 86 -11.90 14.36 5.81
C VAL A 86 -10.96 13.69 4.82
N GLY A 87 -10.77 14.32 3.66
CA GLY A 87 -10.00 13.79 2.54
C GLY A 87 -10.68 14.04 1.20
N PRO A 88 -10.20 13.37 0.13
CA PRO A 88 -9.06 12.46 0.12
C PRO A 88 -7.72 13.20 0.27
N TYR A 89 -6.78 12.58 1.00
CA TYR A 89 -5.36 12.89 0.92
C TYR A 89 -4.72 11.95 -0.09
N HIS A 90 -4.27 12.51 -1.21
CA HIS A 90 -3.67 11.76 -2.32
C HIS A 90 -2.16 11.60 -2.12
N TYR A 91 -1.68 10.38 -2.38
CA TYR A 91 -0.28 10.05 -2.43
C TYR A 91 0.02 9.28 -3.71
N ASP A 92 1.09 9.68 -4.39
CA ASP A 92 1.68 8.93 -5.49
C ASP A 92 2.55 7.81 -4.90
N GLU A 93 2.09 6.58 -5.07
CA GLU A 93 2.76 5.37 -4.61
C GLU A 93 3.64 4.80 -5.72
N TYR A 94 4.94 4.77 -5.48
CA TYR A 94 5.93 4.14 -6.35
C TYR A 94 6.35 2.80 -5.76
N ARG A 95 6.43 1.77 -6.63
CA ARG A 95 6.93 0.45 -6.26
C ARG A 95 8.11 0.07 -7.13
N GLU A 96 9.16 -0.40 -6.48
CA GLU A 96 10.38 -0.86 -7.14
C GLU A 96 10.84 -2.19 -6.54
N LYS A 97 11.00 -3.19 -7.41
CA LYS A 97 11.49 -4.52 -7.07
C LYS A 97 12.99 -4.59 -7.31
N TYR A 98 13.71 -5.18 -6.38
CA TYR A 98 15.17 -5.33 -6.43
C TYR A 98 15.60 -6.68 -5.87
N ASP A 99 16.87 -7.03 -6.11
CA ASP A 99 17.45 -8.36 -5.83
C ASP A 99 16.60 -9.51 -6.38
N ILE A 100 16.20 -9.39 -7.65
CA ILE A 100 15.35 -10.37 -8.33
C ILE A 100 16.21 -11.58 -8.71
N VAL A 101 15.82 -12.75 -8.20
CA VAL A 101 16.47 -14.04 -8.46
C VAL A 101 15.44 -14.99 -9.08
N SER A 102 15.81 -15.60 -10.19
CA SER A 102 15.04 -16.73 -10.76
C SER A 102 15.48 -18.01 -10.08
N GLU A 103 14.53 -18.67 -9.43
CA GLU A 103 14.71 -19.98 -8.81
C GLU A 103 14.43 -21.10 -9.84
N GLU A 104 14.79 -22.35 -9.53
CA GLU A 104 14.72 -23.49 -10.47
C GLU A 104 13.29 -23.92 -10.85
N ASP A 105 12.26 -23.48 -10.11
CA ASP A 105 10.86 -23.94 -10.24
C ASP A 105 9.93 -22.90 -10.88
N ASP A 106 10.48 -22.05 -11.75
CA ASP A 106 9.82 -20.89 -12.35
C ASP A 106 9.30 -19.89 -11.30
N THR A 107 9.94 -19.84 -10.13
CA THR A 107 9.66 -18.85 -9.09
C THR A 107 10.63 -17.69 -9.18
N LEU A 108 10.10 -16.46 -9.16
CA LEU A 108 10.89 -15.26 -8.98
C LEU A 108 10.87 -14.87 -7.50
N SER A 109 12.05 -14.63 -6.95
CA SER A 109 12.21 -14.14 -5.59
C SER A 109 12.82 -12.74 -5.58
N TYR A 110 12.26 -11.82 -4.79
CA TYR A 110 12.65 -10.41 -4.83
C TYR A 110 12.25 -9.67 -3.55
N TYR A 111 12.80 -8.47 -3.36
CA TYR A 111 12.29 -7.50 -2.39
C TYR A 111 11.56 -6.38 -3.12
N GLU A 112 10.52 -5.82 -2.49
CA GLU A 112 9.76 -4.69 -3.03
C GLU A 112 9.86 -3.51 -2.07
N ASN A 113 10.37 -2.39 -2.57
CA ASN A 113 10.33 -1.11 -1.89
C ASN A 113 9.10 -0.32 -2.33
N THR A 114 8.39 0.29 -1.39
CA THR A 114 7.25 1.17 -1.67
C THR A 114 7.52 2.57 -1.11
N THR A 115 7.33 3.60 -1.92
CA THR A 115 7.53 5.00 -1.51
C THR A 115 6.28 5.81 -1.81
N PHE A 116 5.88 6.67 -0.88
CA PHE A 116 4.69 7.51 -0.99
C PHE A 116 5.08 8.98 -1.04
N PHE A 117 4.58 9.70 -2.04
CA PHE A 117 4.76 11.15 -2.14
C PHE A 117 3.41 11.84 -2.11
N PHE A 118 3.23 12.83 -1.23
CA PHE A 118 1.98 13.56 -1.16
C PHE A 118 1.73 14.37 -2.44
N ASN A 119 0.53 14.24 -3.01
CA ASN A 119 0.12 14.93 -4.23
C ASN A 119 -0.88 16.03 -3.87
N GLN A 120 -0.38 17.26 -3.75
CA GLN A 120 -1.21 18.43 -3.38
C GLN A 120 -2.25 18.75 -4.46
N GLU A 121 -1.91 18.61 -5.74
CA GLU A 121 -2.82 18.94 -6.85
C GLU A 121 -4.08 18.07 -6.81
N MET A 122 -3.91 16.76 -6.59
CA MET A 122 -5.03 15.84 -6.50
C MET A 122 -5.76 15.88 -5.15
N SER A 123 -5.09 16.33 -4.09
CA SER A 123 -5.69 16.54 -2.77
C SER A 123 -6.52 17.83 -2.67
N GLY A 124 -6.40 18.74 -3.65
CA GLY A 124 -7.12 20.00 -3.68
C GLY A 124 -6.73 20.90 -2.51
N ASN A 125 -7.71 21.26 -1.67
CA ASN A 125 -7.50 22.12 -0.50
C ASN A 125 -7.00 21.36 0.74
N ASN A 126 -7.02 20.02 0.72
CA ASN A 126 -6.57 19.22 1.85
C ASN A 126 -5.04 19.30 1.94
N SER A 127 -4.53 19.50 3.14
CA SER A 127 -3.10 19.62 3.45
C SER A 127 -2.66 18.48 4.34
N PRO A 128 -1.43 17.94 4.18
CA PRO A 128 -0.89 16.97 5.12
C PRO A 128 -0.75 17.57 6.54
N ASP A 129 -0.78 18.89 6.67
CA ASP A 129 -0.68 19.60 7.94
C ASP A 129 -2.05 19.85 8.60
N ASP A 130 -3.15 19.39 7.96
CA ASP A 130 -4.49 19.44 8.55
C ASP A 130 -4.53 18.66 9.87
N VAL A 131 -5.08 19.27 10.91
CA VAL A 131 -5.18 18.67 12.24
C VAL A 131 -6.51 17.96 12.38
N ILE A 132 -6.47 16.71 12.85
CA ILE A 132 -7.65 15.91 13.11
C ILE A 132 -7.63 15.34 14.52
N ASN A 133 -8.80 15.24 15.13
CA ASN A 133 -8.99 14.49 16.36
C ASN A 133 -9.21 13.03 15.99
N PHE A 134 -8.21 12.20 16.26
CA PHE A 134 -8.24 10.77 16.00
C PHE A 134 -8.32 9.98 17.31
N LEU A 135 -8.79 8.74 17.22
CA LEU A 135 -8.77 7.81 18.33
C LEU A 135 -7.32 7.34 18.58
N ASN A 136 -6.81 7.48 19.79
CA ASN A 136 -5.46 7.03 20.15
C ASN A 136 -5.41 5.48 20.18
N VAL A 137 -5.24 4.88 19.00
CA VAL A 137 -5.25 3.43 18.81
C VAL A 137 -4.08 2.74 19.50
N ALA A 138 -2.95 3.42 19.70
CA ALA A 138 -1.81 2.88 20.43
C ALA A 138 -2.16 2.70 21.92
N LEU A 139 -2.79 3.73 22.53
CA LEU A 139 -3.29 3.66 23.89
C LEU A 139 -4.31 2.52 24.05
N LEU A 140 -5.36 2.52 23.24
CA LEU A 140 -6.40 1.48 23.34
C LEU A 140 -5.87 0.08 23.05
N GLY A 141 -4.99 -0.07 22.07
CA GLY A 141 -4.36 -1.35 21.74
C GLY A 141 -3.53 -1.90 22.90
N SER A 142 -2.82 -1.03 23.62
CA SER A 142 -2.06 -1.44 24.81
C SER A 142 -2.98 -1.91 25.95
N VAL A 143 -4.05 -1.16 26.25
CA VAL A 143 -5.06 -1.52 27.26
C VAL A 143 -5.70 -2.87 26.95
N LEU A 144 -6.12 -3.07 25.69
CA LEU A 144 -6.72 -4.33 25.24
C LEU A 144 -5.73 -5.50 25.29
N THR A 145 -4.45 -5.26 24.98
CA THR A 145 -3.40 -6.29 25.06
C THR A 145 -3.17 -6.72 26.50
N VAL A 146 -3.08 -5.76 27.44
CA VAL A 146 -2.93 -6.07 28.88
C VAL A 146 -4.14 -6.85 29.40
N GLN A 147 -5.35 -6.40 29.08
CA GLN A 147 -6.58 -7.09 29.46
C GLN A 147 -6.61 -8.53 28.93
N LYS A 148 -6.20 -8.73 27.67
CA LYS A 148 -6.17 -10.06 27.04
C LYS A 148 -5.11 -10.98 27.66
N GLN A 149 -3.94 -10.45 28.01
CA GLN A 149 -2.80 -11.26 28.45
C GLN A 149 -2.82 -11.56 29.96
N TYR A 150 -3.25 -10.59 30.78
CA TYR A 150 -3.19 -10.69 32.24
C TYR A 150 -4.57 -10.78 32.91
N GLY A 151 -5.65 -10.70 32.11
CA GLY A 151 -7.03 -10.77 32.58
C GLY A 151 -7.50 -9.49 33.30
N THR A 152 -8.79 -9.46 33.64
CA THR A 152 -9.44 -8.30 34.29
C THR A 152 -8.82 -7.95 35.64
N SER A 153 -8.19 -8.91 36.32
CA SER A 153 -7.53 -8.73 37.62
C SER A 153 -6.34 -7.77 37.56
N ALA A 154 -5.69 -7.64 36.39
CA ALA A 154 -4.56 -6.75 36.16
C ALA A 154 -4.99 -5.34 35.72
N PHE A 155 -6.29 -5.09 35.52
CA PHE A 155 -6.79 -3.81 35.04
C PHE A 155 -6.49 -2.65 35.99
N GLY A 156 -6.41 -2.93 37.30
CA GLY A 156 -6.00 -1.92 38.30
C GLY A 156 -4.56 -1.41 38.12
N MET A 157 -3.68 -2.16 37.44
CA MET A 157 -2.34 -1.69 37.08
C MET A 157 -2.33 -0.89 35.77
N VAL A 158 -3.37 -1.04 34.93
CA VAL A 158 -3.44 -0.38 33.61
C VAL A 158 -3.55 1.13 33.76
N SER A 159 -4.36 1.63 34.70
CA SER A 159 -4.52 3.09 34.90
C SER A 159 -3.18 3.76 35.24
N THR A 160 -2.44 3.21 36.20
CA THR A 160 -1.12 3.74 36.58
C THR A 160 -0.13 3.69 35.42
N VAL A 161 -0.11 2.59 34.66
CA VAL A 161 0.77 2.45 33.50
C VAL A 161 0.41 3.45 32.40
N VAL A 162 -0.88 3.65 32.13
CA VAL A 162 -1.37 4.61 31.15
C VAL A 162 -0.99 6.04 31.54
N GLU A 163 -1.27 6.44 32.78
CA GLU A 163 -0.96 7.79 33.28
C GLU A 163 0.53 8.10 33.29
N THR A 164 1.38 7.10 33.58
CA THR A 164 2.83 7.30 33.70
C THR A 164 3.61 7.17 32.39
N MET A 165 3.07 6.45 31.41
CA MET A 165 3.77 6.16 30.15
C MET A 165 3.20 6.91 28.95
N PHE A 166 1.88 7.09 28.88
CA PHE A 166 1.25 7.72 27.72
C PHE A 166 1.18 9.23 27.89
N ILE A 167 1.57 9.94 26.83
CA ILE A 167 1.44 11.39 26.76
C ILE A 167 -0.04 11.73 26.51
N GLU A 168 -0.55 12.75 27.23
CA GLU A 168 -1.95 13.21 27.11
C GLU A 168 -2.96 12.06 27.34
N SER A 169 -2.78 11.32 28.43
CA SER A 169 -3.60 10.16 28.79
C SER A 169 -4.99 10.49 29.35
N ASP A 170 -5.32 11.78 29.51
CA ASP A 170 -6.62 12.26 30.01
C ASP A 170 -7.78 11.96 29.04
N SER A 171 -7.48 11.73 27.75
CA SER A 171 -8.46 11.42 26.72
C SER A 171 -8.03 10.23 25.87
N VAL A 172 -9.01 9.45 25.40
CA VAL A 172 -8.76 8.40 24.38
C VAL A 172 -8.65 8.99 22.98
N PHE A 173 -8.96 10.28 22.81
CA PHE A 173 -8.80 11.02 21.57
C PHE A 173 -7.58 11.93 21.65
N ARG A 174 -6.95 12.16 20.50
CA ARG A 174 -5.82 13.07 20.40
C ARG A 174 -5.85 13.84 19.09
N ALA A 175 -5.35 15.08 19.12
CA ALA A 175 -5.16 15.88 17.93
C ALA A 175 -3.76 15.61 17.33
N ALA A 176 -3.69 15.37 16.03
CA ALA A 176 -2.43 15.33 15.30
C ALA A 176 -2.64 15.79 13.85
N THR A 177 -1.55 16.19 13.20
CA THR A 177 -1.57 16.43 11.75
C THR A 177 -1.72 15.10 11.00
N VAL A 178 -2.33 15.15 9.82
CA VAL A 178 -2.45 13.97 8.94
C VAL A 178 -1.08 13.39 8.60
N ARG A 179 -0.07 14.24 8.37
CA ARG A 179 1.31 13.86 8.09
C ARG A 179 1.90 12.99 9.21
N SER A 180 1.80 13.46 10.44
CA SER A 180 2.35 12.77 11.60
C SER A 180 1.57 11.49 11.89
N LEU A 181 0.24 11.52 11.77
CA LEU A 181 -0.60 10.35 12.01
C LEU A 181 -0.37 9.22 10.99
N LEU A 182 -0.23 9.56 9.71
CA LEU A 182 -0.07 8.56 8.66
C LEU A 182 1.38 8.10 8.51
N TRP A 183 2.36 8.99 8.60
CA TRP A 183 3.72 8.72 8.15
C TRP A 183 4.79 8.99 9.21
N GLU A 184 4.96 10.25 9.64
CA GLU A 184 6.13 10.65 10.43
C GLU A 184 6.14 10.06 11.85
N GLY A 185 4.97 9.87 12.44
CA GLY A 185 4.84 9.43 13.83
C GLY A 185 4.25 10.49 14.74
N VAL A 186 3.34 10.06 15.61
CA VAL A 186 2.83 10.84 16.74
C VAL A 186 3.42 10.21 18.01
N THR A 187 4.14 10.99 18.81
CA THR A 187 4.76 10.49 20.05
C THR A 187 3.71 10.12 21.08
N VAL A 188 3.48 8.83 21.28
CA VAL A 188 2.42 8.31 22.15
C VAL A 188 2.92 7.90 23.53
N ILE A 189 4.18 7.43 23.63
CA ILE A 189 4.74 6.89 24.86
C ILE A 189 6.06 7.57 25.18
N ASN A 190 6.24 7.98 26.44
CA ASN A 190 7.51 8.42 27.00
C ASN A 190 7.81 7.66 28.31
N CYS A 191 8.89 6.90 28.29
CA CYS A 191 9.26 5.95 29.34
C CYS A 191 10.21 6.52 30.39
N SER A 192 10.28 7.84 30.55
CA SER A 192 11.17 8.49 31.53
C SER A 192 11.03 7.90 32.95
N SER A 193 9.82 7.50 33.32
CA SER A 193 9.48 6.99 34.66
C SER A 193 9.44 5.47 34.78
N SER A 194 9.53 4.70 33.68
CA SER A 194 9.23 3.25 33.68
C SER A 194 10.04 2.46 32.63
N LYS A 195 11.37 2.57 32.70
CA LYS A 195 12.29 1.90 31.77
C LYS A 195 12.08 0.39 31.66
N PHE A 196 11.81 -0.29 32.78
CA PHE A 196 11.62 -1.75 32.80
C PHE A 196 10.46 -2.23 31.92
N ILE A 197 9.31 -1.54 31.96
CA ILE A 197 8.13 -1.90 31.17
C ILE A 197 8.42 -1.69 29.69
N CYS A 198 9.11 -0.61 29.34
CA CYS A 198 9.44 -0.31 27.95
C CYS A 198 10.49 -1.25 27.36
N ASP A 199 11.47 -1.67 28.16
CA ASP A 199 12.43 -2.71 27.77
C ASP A 199 11.70 -4.02 27.44
N MET A 200 10.67 -4.39 28.22
CA MET A 200 9.83 -5.56 27.95
C MET A 200 8.99 -5.38 26.68
N MET A 201 8.47 -4.18 26.43
CA MET A 201 7.64 -3.88 25.26
C MET A 201 8.40 -3.92 23.95
N ARG A 202 9.70 -3.53 23.90
CA ARG A 202 10.48 -3.44 22.65
C ARG A 202 10.38 -4.69 21.77
N ASN A 203 10.33 -5.87 22.37
CA ASN A 203 10.26 -7.14 21.65
C ASN A 203 8.86 -7.50 21.12
N GLN A 204 7.82 -6.76 21.51
CA GLN A 204 6.42 -7.01 21.15
C GLN A 204 5.78 -5.83 20.43
N LEU A 205 6.55 -4.82 20.03
CA LEU A 205 6.00 -3.66 19.33
C LEU A 205 5.50 -4.06 17.94
N PRO A 206 4.28 -3.63 17.57
CA PRO A 206 3.83 -3.74 16.18
C PRO A 206 4.69 -2.83 15.29
N LYS A 207 4.75 -3.13 13.99
CA LYS A 207 5.49 -2.31 13.01
C LYS A 207 5.03 -0.84 12.96
N THR A 208 3.80 -0.55 13.39
CA THR A 208 3.23 0.81 13.46
C THR A 208 3.78 1.66 14.61
N MET A 209 4.62 1.08 15.48
CA MET A 209 5.31 1.81 16.54
C MET A 209 6.83 1.73 16.34
N VAL A 210 7.49 2.88 16.43
CA VAL A 210 8.93 3.01 16.25
C VAL A 210 9.52 3.80 17.42
N GLU A 211 10.68 3.38 17.91
CA GLU A 211 11.43 4.12 18.94
C GLU A 211 12.23 5.23 18.25
N SER A 212 11.84 6.50 18.45
CA SER A 212 12.52 7.66 17.85
C SER A 212 13.69 8.17 18.68
N ALA A 213 13.61 7.99 20.00
CA ALA A 213 14.70 8.22 20.95
C ALA A 213 14.62 7.18 22.07
N PRO A 214 15.70 6.96 22.85
CA PRO A 214 15.70 5.95 23.90
C PRO A 214 14.53 6.12 24.89
N GLY A 215 13.56 5.20 24.85
CA GLY A 215 12.35 5.23 25.66
C GLY A 215 11.24 6.17 25.16
N VAL A 216 11.31 6.67 23.94
CA VAL A 216 10.27 7.50 23.30
C VAL A 216 9.75 6.74 22.08
N PHE A 217 8.44 6.48 22.04
CA PHE A 217 7.82 5.72 20.97
C PHE A 217 6.79 6.56 20.23
N ASP A 218 6.93 6.55 18.91
CA ASP A 218 6.06 7.22 17.98
C ASP A 218 5.18 6.21 17.27
N PHE A 219 3.91 6.56 17.08
CA PHE A 219 2.92 5.77 16.37
C PHE A 219 2.61 6.42 15.02
N SER A 220 2.66 5.64 13.94
CA SER A 220 2.06 6.01 12.66
C SER A 220 1.42 4.82 11.97
N PHE A 221 0.36 5.06 11.19
CA PHE A 221 -0.37 3.98 10.50
C PHE A 221 0.47 3.32 9.40
N PHE A 222 1.24 4.11 8.67
CA PHE A 222 1.90 3.68 7.44
C PHE A 222 3.38 4.05 7.38
N GLY A 223 3.97 4.68 8.40
CA GLY A 223 5.38 5.05 8.41
C GLY A 223 6.31 3.88 8.11
N TYR A 224 6.02 2.70 8.69
CA TYR A 224 6.79 1.48 8.44
C TYR A 224 6.72 0.93 7.01
N LYS A 225 5.83 1.45 6.16
CA LYS A 225 5.71 1.06 4.75
C LYS A 225 6.46 2.01 3.81
N ASN A 226 6.82 3.21 4.28
CA ASN A 226 7.41 4.22 3.42
C ASN A 226 8.92 4.01 3.31
N SER A 227 9.39 3.75 2.09
CA SER A 227 10.79 3.47 1.76
C SER A 227 11.35 2.23 2.48
N THR A 228 10.49 1.24 2.72
CA THR A 228 10.84 -0.05 3.32
C THR A 228 10.35 -1.21 2.47
N ASN A 229 10.86 -2.41 2.76
CA ASN A 229 10.34 -3.66 2.21
C ASN A 229 9.65 -4.50 3.28
N ASN A 230 8.71 -5.36 2.87
CA ASN A 230 8.01 -6.28 3.76
C ASN A 230 8.69 -7.66 3.89
N GLY A 231 9.97 -7.75 3.52
CA GLY A 231 10.72 -9.00 3.42
C GLY A 231 10.74 -9.58 2.01
N LYS A 232 11.33 -10.78 1.88
CA LYS A 232 11.50 -11.49 0.61
C LYS A 232 10.15 -12.04 0.14
N ILE A 233 9.76 -11.68 -1.07
CA ILE A 233 8.55 -12.17 -1.76
C ILE A 233 8.97 -13.26 -2.74
N GLN A 234 8.19 -14.33 -2.82
CA GLN A 234 8.35 -15.40 -3.80
C GLN A 234 7.07 -15.53 -4.61
N ASN A 235 7.17 -15.36 -5.92
CA ASN A 235 6.04 -15.47 -6.84
C ASN A 235 6.34 -16.50 -7.91
N LYS A 236 5.52 -17.56 -7.95
CA LYS A 236 5.59 -18.56 -9.00
C LYS A 236 5.00 -17.99 -10.29
N GLN A 237 5.80 -17.99 -11.34
CA GLN A 237 5.38 -17.64 -12.68
C GLN A 237 4.42 -18.73 -13.15
N ARG A 238 3.14 -18.39 -13.36
CA ARG A 238 2.21 -19.33 -13.98
C ARG A 238 2.45 -19.31 -15.47
N ASP A 239 2.76 -20.46 -16.05
CA ASP A 239 2.71 -20.65 -17.50
C ASP A 239 1.31 -20.29 -18.00
N CYS A 240 1.24 -19.32 -18.92
CA CYS A 240 0.02 -18.90 -19.61
C CYS A 240 -0.13 -19.65 -20.93
#